data_AF-A0A949XU90-F1
#
_entry.id   AF-A0A949XU90-F1
#
_cell.length_a   1.000
_cell.length_b   1.000
_cell.length_c   1.000
_cell.angle_alpha   90.00
_cell.angle_beta   90.00
_cell.angle_gamma   90.00
#
_symmetry.space_group_name_H-M   'P 1'
#
loop_
_entity.id
_entity.type
_entity.pdbx_description
1 polymer ?
#
loop_
_entity_poly.entity_id
_entity_poly.type
_entity_poly.pdbx_seq_one_letter_code
_entity_poly.pdbx_strand_id
1 'polypeptide(L)'
;MTPASVPKACPNSQHPVWPTLHNVPRRTAYRWAAAAGVKVRVRGLRQGLVTDAVGKLAGAATAAVDTLKGLLAASQPATVRLGAARAILTALIDVQTHAELADRVTHLEELADARHPHEA
;
A
#
# COMPACT_ATOMS: atom_id res chain seq x y z
N MET A 1 -32.38 -7.39 -17.57
CA MET A 1 -30.93 -7.14 -17.71
C MET A 1 -30.67 -5.65 -17.59
N THR A 2 -30.31 -5.20 -16.40
CA THR A 2 -30.06 -3.79 -16.09
C THR A 2 -28.64 -3.44 -16.54
N PRO A 3 -28.41 -2.40 -17.36
CA PRO A 3 -27.06 -2.04 -17.78
C PRO A 3 -26.28 -1.52 -16.57
N ALA A 4 -25.12 -2.13 -16.33
CA ALA A 4 -24.20 -1.76 -15.28
C ALA A 4 -23.86 -0.26 -15.35
N SER A 5 -24.06 0.43 -14.23
CA SER A 5 -23.73 1.83 -14.02
C SER A 5 -22.29 2.13 -14.44
N VAL A 6 -22.13 3.02 -15.42
CA VAL A 6 -20.84 3.44 -15.96
C VAL A 6 -20.15 4.36 -14.93
N PRO A 7 -18.90 4.11 -14.53
CA PRO A 7 -18.17 5.04 -13.67
C PRO A 7 -17.95 6.37 -14.40
N LYS A 8 -18.54 7.43 -13.86
CA LYS A 8 -18.46 8.82 -14.35
C LYS A 8 -16.98 9.24 -14.37
N ALA A 9 -16.53 9.78 -15.50
CA ALA A 9 -15.18 10.32 -15.67
C ALA A 9 -14.86 11.32 -14.54
N CYS A 10 -13.64 11.29 -14.02
CA CYS A 10 -13.16 12.21 -12.98
C CYS A 10 -13.46 13.65 -13.40
N PRO A 11 -14.37 14.36 -12.71
CA PRO A 11 -14.91 15.63 -13.19
C PRO A 11 -13.92 16.81 -13.13
N ASN A 12 -12.64 16.59 -12.78
CA ASN A 12 -11.72 17.67 -12.45
C ASN A 12 -10.26 17.48 -12.91
N SER A 13 -10.01 16.88 -14.08
CA SER A 13 -8.67 16.82 -14.67
C SER A 13 -8.47 17.98 -15.64
N GLN A 14 -7.60 18.95 -15.29
CA GLN A 14 -7.23 20.10 -16.12
C GLN A 14 -6.36 19.73 -17.35
N HIS A 15 -6.22 18.44 -17.66
CA HIS A 15 -5.40 17.94 -18.77
C HIS A 15 -6.28 17.31 -19.84
N PRO A 16 -5.93 17.47 -21.13
CA PRO A 16 -6.63 16.80 -22.22
C PRO A 16 -6.61 15.28 -21.97
N VAL A 17 -7.80 14.68 -21.97
CA VAL A 17 -7.96 13.26 -21.72
C VAL A 17 -7.24 12.46 -22.80
N TRP A 18 -6.52 11.40 -22.42
CA TRP A 18 -5.71 10.53 -23.29
C TRP A 18 -6.34 10.21 -24.67
N PRO A 19 -7.66 9.91 -24.80
CA PRO A 19 -8.28 9.65 -26.10
C PRO A 19 -8.23 10.84 -27.07
N THR A 20 -8.36 12.07 -26.56
CA THR A 20 -8.34 13.30 -27.38
C THR A 20 -6.93 13.60 -27.88
N LEU A 21 -5.91 13.35 -27.05
CA LEU A 21 -4.50 13.53 -27.41
C LEU A 21 -4.03 12.58 -28.51
N HIS A 22 -4.56 11.36 -28.52
CA HIS A 22 -4.15 10.32 -29.47
C HIS A 22 -5.14 10.11 -30.62
N ASN A 23 -6.11 11.03 -30.79
CA ASN A 23 -7.17 10.94 -31.80
C ASN A 23 -7.91 9.59 -31.82
N VAL A 24 -8.16 9.01 -30.63
CA VAL A 24 -8.86 7.73 -30.46
C VAL A 24 -10.32 8.00 -30.07
N PRO A 25 -11.31 7.43 -30.78
CA PRO A 25 -12.71 7.55 -30.38
C PRO A 25 -12.94 7.05 -28.96
N ARG A 26 -13.70 7.79 -28.14
CA ARG A 26 -13.96 7.45 -26.72
C ARG A 26 -14.42 5.99 -26.55
N ARG A 27 -15.32 5.51 -27.41
CA ARG A 27 -15.82 4.12 -27.39
C ARG A 27 -14.69 3.09 -27.53
N THR A 28 -13.73 3.36 -28.40
CA THR A 28 -12.55 2.50 -28.61
C THR A 28 -11.64 2.52 -27.38
N ALA A 29 -11.40 3.70 -26.81
CA ALA A 29 -10.58 3.84 -25.60
C ALA A 29 -11.17 3.09 -24.40
N TYR A 30 -12.48 3.21 -24.15
CA TYR A 30 -13.14 2.46 -23.06
C TYR A 30 -13.13 0.95 -23.30
N ARG A 31 -13.32 0.51 -24.55
CA ARG A 31 -13.22 -0.91 -24.91
C ARG A 31 -11.82 -1.46 -24.63
N TRP A 32 -10.76 -0.71 -24.98
CA TRP A 32 -9.38 -1.09 -24.68
C TRP A 32 -9.08 -1.09 -23.18
N ALA A 33 -9.56 -0.09 -22.44
CA ALA A 33 -9.41 -0.05 -20.98
C ALA A 33 -10.10 -1.24 -20.28
N ALA A 34 -11.16 -1.78 -20.88
CA ALA A 34 -11.85 -2.95 -20.36
C ALA A 34 -11.13 -4.29 -20.66
N ALA A 35 -10.17 -4.31 -21.58
CA ALA A 35 -9.44 -5.51 -21.96
C ALA A 35 -8.65 -6.10 -20.77
N ALA A 36 -8.64 -7.43 -20.66
CA ALA A 36 -8.05 -8.13 -19.53
C ALA A 36 -6.56 -7.78 -19.32
N GLY A 37 -5.77 -7.74 -20.40
CA GLY A 37 -4.35 -7.38 -20.34
C GLY A 37 -4.10 -5.96 -19.80
N VAL A 38 -4.95 -4.99 -20.14
CA VAL A 38 -4.86 -3.62 -19.61
C VAL A 38 -5.17 -3.59 -18.12
N LYS A 39 -6.22 -4.30 -17.68
CA LYS A 39 -6.58 -4.41 -16.25
C LYS A 39 -5.47 -5.06 -15.43
N VAL A 40 -4.88 -6.15 -15.93
CA VAL A 40 -3.74 -6.83 -15.30
C VAL A 40 -2.56 -5.88 -15.18
N ARG A 41 -2.22 -5.16 -16.25
CA ARG A 41 -1.10 -4.20 -16.23
C ARG A 41 -1.35 -3.06 -15.23
N VAL A 42 -2.54 -2.48 -15.21
CA VAL A 42 -2.91 -1.41 -14.25
C VAL A 42 -2.85 -1.94 -12.82
N ARG A 43 -3.31 -3.15 -12.56
CA ARG A 43 -3.20 -3.77 -11.23
C ARG A 43 -1.74 -3.93 -10.81
N GLY A 44 -0.88 -4.45 -11.68
CA GLY A 44 0.55 -4.60 -11.39
C GLY A 44 1.24 -3.26 -11.11
N LEU A 45 0.93 -2.22 -11.90
CA LEU A 45 1.44 -0.87 -11.63
C LEU A 45 0.97 -0.32 -10.28
N ARG A 46 -0.31 -0.51 -9.93
CA ARG A 46 -0.84 -0.10 -8.62
C ARG A 46 -0.18 -0.85 -7.48
N GLN A 47 0.05 -2.15 -7.63
CA GLN A 47 0.77 -2.95 -6.65
C GLN A 47 2.19 -2.41 -6.45
N GLY A 48 2.92 -2.13 -7.54
CA GLY A 48 4.24 -1.52 -7.46
C GLY A 48 4.25 -0.19 -6.70
N LEU A 49 3.31 0.71 -6.99
CA LEU A 49 3.19 1.99 -6.26
C LEU A 49 2.93 1.80 -4.76
N VAL A 50 2.12 0.81 -4.39
CA VAL A 50 1.85 0.49 -2.99
C VAL A 50 3.11 -0.06 -2.32
N THR A 51 3.81 -0.99 -2.96
CA THR A 51 5.09 -1.54 -2.45
C THR A 51 6.12 -0.43 -2.24
N ASP A 52 6.28 0.49 -3.20
CA ASP A 52 7.20 1.61 -3.08
C ASP A 52 6.84 2.55 -1.91
N ALA A 53 5.54 2.83 -1.74
CA ALA A 53 5.06 3.65 -0.64
C ALA A 53 5.34 2.98 0.73
N VAL A 54 5.11 1.67 0.83
CA VAL A 54 5.43 0.88 2.03
C VAL A 54 6.92 0.95 2.34
N GLY A 55 7.80 0.78 1.35
CA GLY A 55 9.24 0.90 1.54
C GLY A 55 9.68 2.27 2.06
N LYS A 56 9.10 3.35 1.53
CA LYS A 56 9.37 4.73 1.99
C LYS A 56 8.87 4.96 3.43
N LEU A 57 7.68 4.46 3.77
CA LEU A 57 7.13 4.55 5.12
C LEU A 57 7.98 3.77 6.12
N ALA A 58 8.47 2.58 5.75
CA ALA A 58 9.37 1.80 6.58
C ALA A 58 10.67 2.57 6.87
N GLY A 59 11.28 3.18 5.85
CA GLY A 59 12.47 4.02 6.04
C GLY A 59 12.22 5.23 6.95
N ALA A 60 11.08 5.92 6.78
CA ALA A 60 10.70 7.03 7.65
C ALA A 60 10.46 6.59 9.10
N ALA A 61 9.86 5.41 9.31
CA ALA A 61 9.69 4.82 10.63
C ALA A 61 11.03 4.52 11.30
N THR A 62 12.02 3.98 10.57
CA THR A 62 13.37 3.78 11.09
C THR A 62 14.01 5.10 11.56
N ALA A 63 13.95 6.15 10.73
CA ALA A 63 14.47 7.46 11.09
C ALA A 63 13.76 8.08 12.32
N ALA A 64 12.45 7.88 12.45
CA ALA A 64 11.69 8.30 13.63
C ALA A 64 12.15 7.57 14.90
N VAL A 65 12.39 6.26 14.82
CA VAL A 65 12.92 5.46 15.94
C VAL A 65 14.31 5.96 16.37
N ASP A 66 15.19 6.27 15.43
CA ASP A 66 16.52 6.80 15.74
C ASP A 66 16.44 8.18 16.41
N THR A 67 15.49 9.01 15.99
CA THR A 67 15.21 10.28 16.64
C THR A 67 14.73 10.07 18.09
N LEU A 68 13.80 9.14 18.32
CA LEU A 68 13.33 8.79 19.66
C LEU A 68 14.46 8.26 20.56
N LYS A 69 15.36 7.43 20.01
CA LYS A 69 16.56 6.98 20.73
C LYS A 69 17.45 8.16 21.11
N GLY A 70 17.67 9.11 20.20
CA GLY A 70 18.41 10.35 20.48
C GLY A 70 17.79 11.16 21.62
N LEU A 71 16.45 11.22 21.70
CA LEU A 71 15.73 11.92 22.77
C LEU A 71 15.88 11.24 24.15
N LEU A 72 16.34 9.99 24.22
CA LEU A 72 16.63 9.31 25.50
C LEU A 72 17.95 9.75 26.14
N ALA A 73 18.79 10.49 25.41
CA ALA A 73 20.07 10.98 25.91
C ALA A 73 19.93 11.75 27.22
N ALA A 74 20.90 11.58 28.13
CA ALA A 74 20.88 12.21 29.45
C ALA A 74 20.91 13.76 29.39
N SER A 75 21.34 14.33 28.26
CA SER A 75 21.32 15.77 28.01
C SER A 75 19.90 16.34 27.81
N GLN A 76 18.90 15.50 27.57
CA GLN A 76 17.51 15.93 27.40
C GLN A 76 16.77 16.03 28.74
N PRO A 77 15.77 16.92 28.86
CA PRO A 77 14.93 17.00 30.05
C PRO A 77 14.28 15.66 30.40
N ALA A 78 14.14 15.36 31.71
CA ALA A 78 13.59 14.09 32.18
C ALA A 78 12.18 13.79 31.61
N THR A 79 11.35 14.82 31.42
CA THR A 79 10.02 14.71 30.83
C THR A 79 10.06 14.28 29.37
N VAL A 80 11.00 14.82 28.58
CA VAL A 80 11.22 14.46 27.17
C VAL A 80 11.69 13.01 27.05
N ARG A 81 12.62 12.60 27.91
CA ARG A 81 13.13 11.22 27.95
C ARG A 81 12.03 10.23 28.32
N LEU A 82 11.19 10.54 29.31
CA LEU A 82 10.05 9.70 29.69
C LEU A 82 9.03 9.60 28.55
N GLY A 83 8.73 10.71 27.88
CA GLY A 83 7.83 10.74 26.72
C GLY A 83 8.35 9.88 25.57
N ALA A 84 9.63 9.99 25.24
CA ALA A 84 10.27 9.17 24.20
C ALA A 84 10.26 7.69 24.57
N ALA A 85 10.60 7.34 25.82
CA ALA A 85 10.58 5.96 26.30
C ALA A 85 9.17 5.35 26.20
N ARG A 86 8.14 6.10 26.62
CA ARG A 86 6.74 5.66 26.51
C ARG A 86 6.31 5.47 25.05
N ALA A 87 6.66 6.40 24.17
CA ALA A 87 6.33 6.31 22.74
C ALA A 87 6.95 5.07 22.10
N ILE A 88 8.21 4.76 22.40
CA ILE A 88 8.90 3.54 21.93
C ILE A 88 8.17 2.29 22.42
N LEU A 89 7.84 2.22 23.71
CA LEU A 89 7.17 1.04 24.28
C LEU A 89 5.79 0.81 23.68
N THR A 90 5.00 1.87 23.46
CA THR A 90 3.70 1.76 22.79
C THR A 90 3.85 1.26 21.35
N ALA A 91 4.78 1.84 20.58
CA ALA A 91 5.02 1.42 19.20
C ALA A 91 5.49 -0.03 19.10
N LEU A 92 6.28 -0.52 20.06
CA LEU A 92 6.75 -1.90 20.08
C LEU A 92 5.60 -2.91 20.21
N ILE A 93 4.61 -2.62 21.03
CA ILE A 93 3.43 -3.48 21.22
C ILE A 93 2.65 -3.63 19.91
N ASP A 94 2.44 -2.51 19.21
CA ASP A 94 1.73 -2.51 17.93
C ASP A 94 2.50 -3.29 16.86
N VAL A 95 3.82 -3.05 16.75
CA VAL A 95 4.68 -3.74 15.79
C VAL A 95 4.71 -5.26 16.04
N GLN A 96 4.83 -5.68 17.30
CA GLN A 96 4.80 -7.10 17.65
C GLN A 96 3.47 -7.74 17.25
N THR A 97 2.34 -7.07 17.53
CA THR A 97 1.00 -7.57 17.17
C THR A 97 0.86 -7.75 15.66
N HIS A 98 1.38 -6.80 14.87
CA HIS A 98 1.39 -6.89 13.41
C HIS A 98 2.30 -7.99 12.88
N ALA A 99 3.48 -8.19 13.49
CA ALA A 99 4.41 -9.26 13.11
C ALA A 99 3.80 -10.65 13.37
N GLU A 100 3.23 -10.86 14.55
CA GLU A 100 2.56 -12.12 14.89
C GLU A 100 1.38 -12.42 13.95
N LEU A 101 0.62 -11.39 13.55
CA LEU A 101 -0.45 -11.56 12.57
C LEU A 101 0.09 -11.93 11.18
N ALA A 102 1.17 -11.27 10.73
CA ALA A 102 1.80 -11.57 9.46
C ALA A 102 2.31 -13.02 9.41
N ASP A 103 3.01 -13.47 10.46
CA ASP A 103 3.51 -14.84 10.56
C ASP A 103 2.36 -15.87 10.51
N ARG A 104 1.25 -15.59 11.20
CA ARG A 104 0.07 -16.44 11.17
C ARG A 104 -0.57 -16.51 9.78
N VAL A 105 -0.62 -15.38 9.06
CA VAL A 105 -1.14 -15.34 7.68
C VAL A 105 -0.24 -16.16 6.76
N THR A 106 1.07 -15.95 6.81
CA THR A 106 2.03 -16.71 6.00
C THR A 106 1.92 -18.22 6.27
N HIS A 107 1.82 -18.63 7.54
CA HIS A 107 1.63 -20.03 7.87
C HIS A 107 0.30 -20.60 7.32
N LEU A 108 -0.79 -19.83 7.35
CA LEU A 108 -2.06 -20.26 6.77
C LEU A 108 -2.02 -20.36 5.25
N GLU A 109 -1.32 -19.44 4.59
CA GLU A 109 -1.09 -19.46 3.14
C GLU A 109 -0.29 -20.71 2.73
N GLU A 110 0.79 -21.02 3.44
CA GLU A 110 1.58 -22.25 3.23
C GLU A 110 0.74 -23.53 3.41
N LEU A 111 -0.10 -23.57 4.45
CA LEU A 111 -1.01 -24.71 4.68
C LEU A 111 -2.11 -24.81 3.62
N ALA A 112 -2.58 -23.69 3.07
CA ALA A 112 -3.57 -23.66 2.00
C ALA A 112 -2.98 -24.20 0.70
N ASP A 113 -1.76 -23.77 0.36
CA ASP A 113 -1.01 -24.24 -0.80
C ASP A 113 -0.69 -25.74 -0.69
N ALA A 114 -0.24 -26.20 0.48
CA ALA A 114 0.04 -27.62 0.72
C ALA A 114 -1.21 -28.53 0.62
N ARG A 115 -2.40 -27.99 0.88
CA ARG A 115 -3.68 -28.72 0.79
C ARG A 115 -4.23 -28.78 -0.64
N HIS A 116 -3.77 -27.91 -1.53
CA HIS A 116 -4.15 -27.87 -2.95
C HIS A 116 -2.92 -28.09 -3.84
N PRO A 117 -2.21 -29.24 -3.74
CA PRO A 117 -0.89 -29.38 -4.33
C PRO A 117 -0.85 -29.33 -5.87
N HIS A 118 -1.95 -29.54 -6.59
CA HIS A 118 -2.01 -29.39 -8.06
C HIS A 118 -3.47 -29.52 -8.55
N GLU A 119 -4.14 -28.41 -8.87
CA GLU A 119 -5.25 -28.37 -9.86
C GLU A 119 -4.74 -27.69 -11.15
N ALA A 120 -3.61 -28.18 -11.66
CA ALA A 120 -3.04 -27.79 -12.96
C ALA A 120 -3.14 -28.96 -13.94
#